data_AF-A0A1Y2VZG9-F1
#
_entry.id   AF-A0A1Y2VZG9-F1
#
_cell.length_a   1.000
_cell.length_b   1.000
_cell.length_c   1.000
_cell.angle_alpha   90.00
_cell.angle_beta   90.00
_cell.angle_gamma   90.00
#
_symmetry.space_group_name_H-M   'P 1'
#
loop_
_entity.id
_entity.type
_entity.pdbx_description
1 polymer ?
#
loop_
_entity_poly.entity_id
_entity_poly.type
_entity_poly.pdbx_seq_one_letter_code
_entity_poly.pdbx_strand_id
1 'polypeptide(L)'
;MSIAMLVTDTSIDYRERQEIALKTVYDIILEADEATKVQRYWDTGLSLLHKYSAAEIQDHGSLSPDPELGWREDELETRLMTTPDPDYPRSTFVFCQAVLYDHEPDDSVYVAQHGNRATDATEALLPAFEAFVERCDGPVRGVILLMQPNGDWKSVYFDGKRWINVVYLEWQTPATLGYE
;
A
#
# COMPACT_ATOMS: atom_id res chain seq x y z
N MET A 1 -2.13 -3.85 -10.46
CA MET A 1 -2.89 -4.09 -9.22
C MET A 1 -2.31 -3.33 -8.02
N SER A 2 -2.17 -2.00 -8.18
CA SER A 2 -1.90 -1.05 -7.08
C SER A 2 -3.23 -0.40 -6.68
N ILE A 3 -3.28 0.82 -6.15
CA ILE A 3 -4.48 1.64 -5.81
C ILE A 3 -5.71 1.43 -6.72
N ALA A 4 -5.50 1.11 -8.01
CA ALA A 4 -6.53 0.67 -8.97
C ALA A 4 -7.41 -0.52 -8.52
N MET A 5 -6.94 -1.38 -7.61
CA MET A 5 -7.74 -2.46 -7.01
C MET A 5 -8.61 -1.96 -5.86
N LEU A 6 -8.27 -0.86 -5.18
CA LEU A 6 -9.23 -0.26 -4.24
C LEU A 6 -10.36 0.49 -4.98
N VAL A 7 -10.26 0.57 -6.31
CA VAL A 7 -11.35 0.92 -7.20
C VAL A 7 -11.87 -0.38 -7.85
N THR A 8 -12.29 -1.41 -7.11
CA THR A 8 -12.97 -2.59 -7.72
C THR A 8 -14.46 -2.40 -7.90
N ASP A 9 -14.97 -1.18 -7.93
CA ASP A 9 -16.34 -0.97 -8.33
C ASP A 9 -16.54 -1.51 -9.76
N THR A 10 -17.12 -2.71 -9.87
CA THR A 10 -17.36 -3.37 -11.16
C THR A 10 -18.51 -2.72 -11.92
N SER A 11 -19.23 -1.77 -11.31
CA SER A 11 -20.15 -0.89 -12.03
C SER A 11 -19.41 0.15 -12.88
N ILE A 12 -18.12 0.36 -12.59
CA ILE A 12 -17.21 1.23 -13.34
C ILE A 12 -16.39 0.38 -14.31
N ASP A 13 -16.30 0.82 -15.57
CA ASP A 13 -15.50 0.10 -16.55
C ASP A 13 -13.99 0.16 -16.22
N TYR A 14 -13.21 -0.73 -16.83
CA TYR A 14 -11.77 -0.81 -16.53
C TYR A 14 -11.02 0.50 -16.79
N ARG A 15 -11.42 1.25 -17.82
CA ARG A 15 -10.74 2.49 -18.20
C ARG A 15 -11.00 3.56 -17.16
N GLU A 16 -12.23 3.76 -16.75
CA GLU A 16 -12.59 4.76 -15.74
C GLU A 16 -11.93 4.44 -14.38
N ARG A 17 -11.84 3.15 -14.00
CA ARG A 17 -11.07 2.73 -12.81
C ARG A 17 -9.58 3.07 -12.92
N GLN A 18 -8.99 2.86 -14.09
CA GLN A 18 -7.61 3.23 -14.36
C GLN A 18 -7.40 4.74 -14.28
N GLU A 19 -8.31 5.54 -14.84
CA GLU A 19 -8.24 7.01 -14.80
C GLU A 19 -8.37 7.54 -13.36
N ILE A 20 -9.29 7.00 -12.55
CA ILE A 20 -9.41 7.33 -11.12
C ILE A 20 -8.12 6.99 -10.37
N ALA A 21 -7.55 5.82 -10.61
CA ALA A 21 -6.31 5.38 -9.98
C ALA A 21 -5.14 6.32 -10.32
N LEU A 22 -4.97 6.65 -11.60
CA LEU A 22 -3.92 7.55 -12.08
C LEU A 22 -4.09 8.96 -11.49
N LYS A 23 -5.31 9.50 -11.53
CA LYS A 23 -5.59 10.81 -10.95
C LYS A 23 -5.32 10.84 -9.45
N THR A 24 -5.70 9.78 -8.73
CA THR A 24 -5.47 9.68 -7.29
C THR A 24 -3.98 9.70 -6.95
N VAL A 25 -3.19 8.89 -7.67
CA VAL A 25 -1.74 8.87 -7.51
C VAL A 25 -1.14 10.23 -7.87
N TYR A 26 -1.60 10.85 -8.97
CA TYR A 26 -1.17 12.17 -9.41
C TYR A 26 -1.45 13.27 -8.38
N ASP A 27 -2.68 13.33 -7.86
CA ASP A 27 -3.13 14.33 -6.89
C ASP A 27 -2.36 14.24 -5.55
N ILE A 28 -1.77 13.08 -5.25
CA ILE A 28 -0.89 12.90 -4.09
C ILE A 28 0.55 13.25 -4.45
N ILE A 29 1.10 12.68 -5.53
CA ILE A 29 2.52 12.86 -5.90
C ILE A 29 2.85 14.32 -6.19
N LEU A 30 1.93 15.07 -6.81
CA LEU A 30 2.14 16.49 -7.11
C LEU A 30 1.98 17.44 -5.92
N GLU A 31 1.53 16.96 -4.77
CA GLU A 31 1.52 17.77 -3.56
C GLU A 31 2.95 18.12 -3.16
N ALA A 32 3.25 19.42 -3.09
CA ALA A 32 4.61 19.90 -2.86
C ALA A 32 5.00 19.82 -1.38
N ASP A 33 4.02 19.95 -0.49
CA ASP A 33 4.22 19.83 0.95
C ASP A 33 4.19 18.36 1.38
N GLU A 34 5.30 17.85 1.92
CA GLU A 34 5.43 16.43 2.29
C GLU A 34 4.43 16.01 3.36
N ALA A 35 4.15 16.86 4.35
CA ALA A 35 3.18 16.56 5.39
C ALA A 35 1.77 16.44 4.81
N THR A 36 1.37 17.36 3.93
CA THR A 36 0.09 17.32 3.21
C THR A 36 0.03 16.12 2.27
N LYS A 37 1.12 15.77 1.59
CA LYS A 37 1.22 14.58 0.73
C LYS A 37 0.97 13.30 1.52
N VAL A 38 1.66 13.13 2.65
CA VAL A 38 1.49 11.98 3.55
C VAL A 38 0.07 11.93 4.11
N GLN A 39 -0.50 13.07 4.53
CA GLN A 39 -1.88 13.12 4.99
C GLN A 39 -2.87 12.70 3.90
N ARG A 40 -2.73 13.24 2.67
CA ARG A 40 -3.55 12.86 1.52
C ARG A 40 -3.43 11.37 1.20
N TYR A 41 -2.23 10.81 1.31
CA TYR A 41 -2.01 9.38 1.13
C TYR A 41 -2.85 8.57 2.10
N TRP A 42 -2.76 8.84 3.41
CA TRP A 42 -3.56 8.15 4.44
C TRP A 42 -5.07 8.27 4.17
N ASP A 43 -5.56 9.49 3.93
CA ASP A 43 -6.99 9.74 3.71
C ASP A 43 -7.50 9.04 2.46
N THR A 44 -6.66 8.98 1.42
CA THR A 44 -6.97 8.32 0.16
C THR A 44 -7.09 6.81 0.33
N GLY A 45 -6.14 6.17 1.01
CA GLY A 45 -6.18 4.72 1.22
C GLY A 45 -7.46 4.28 1.91
N LEU A 46 -7.85 5.00 2.97
CA LEU A 46 -9.11 4.77 3.70
C LEU A 46 -10.34 5.01 2.81
N SER A 47 -10.37 6.14 2.09
CA SER A 47 -11.47 6.49 1.17
C SER A 47 -11.66 5.44 0.08
N LEU A 48 -10.57 4.95 -0.50
CA LEU A 48 -10.62 3.91 -1.52
C LEU A 48 -11.04 2.55 -0.93
N LEU A 49 -10.56 2.17 0.26
CA LEU A 49 -11.01 0.93 0.92
C LEU A 49 -12.51 0.96 1.25
N HIS A 50 -13.05 2.13 1.62
CA HIS A 50 -14.49 2.31 1.83
C HIS A 50 -15.27 2.11 0.53
N LYS A 51 -14.80 2.68 -0.57
CA LYS A 51 -15.42 2.51 -1.90
C LYS A 51 -15.33 1.07 -2.40
N TYR A 52 -14.19 0.41 -2.19
CA TYR A 52 -13.95 -0.99 -2.54
C TYR A 52 -14.98 -1.90 -1.90
N SER A 53 -15.10 -1.85 -0.58
CA SER A 53 -15.87 -2.83 0.18
C SER A 53 -17.35 -2.50 0.34
N ALA A 54 -17.70 -1.21 0.27
CA ALA A 54 -19.00 -0.68 0.70
C ALA A 54 -19.43 -1.18 2.11
N ALA A 55 -18.46 -1.52 2.96
CA ALA A 55 -18.67 -2.14 4.26
C ALA A 55 -17.90 -1.40 5.37
N GLU A 56 -18.12 -1.83 6.62
CA GLU A 56 -17.39 -1.32 7.77
C GLU A 56 -15.92 -1.74 7.70
N ILE A 57 -15.03 -0.75 7.86
CA ILE A 57 -13.59 -0.96 7.94
C ILE A 57 -13.22 -1.09 9.42
N GLN A 58 -12.44 -2.11 9.74
CA GLN A 58 -11.86 -2.31 11.06
C GLN A 58 -10.39 -1.89 11.03
N ASP A 59 -9.99 -1.05 11.97
CA ASP A 59 -8.61 -0.63 12.18
C ASP A 59 -7.94 -1.55 13.23
N HIS A 60 -6.77 -2.07 12.90
CA HIS A 60 -5.98 -2.98 13.73
C HIS A 60 -4.67 -2.35 14.24
N GLY A 61 -4.47 -1.05 14.01
CA GLY A 61 -3.28 -0.31 14.39
C GLY A 61 -2.11 -0.57 13.45
N SER A 62 -0.89 -0.44 13.99
CA SER A 62 0.33 -0.55 13.20
C SER A 62 0.83 -1.99 13.09
N LEU A 63 1.35 -2.31 11.92
CA LEU A 63 2.11 -3.51 11.63
C LEU A 63 3.60 -3.24 11.84
N SER A 64 4.22 -3.90 12.82
CA SER A 64 5.65 -3.76 13.07
C SER A 64 6.48 -4.58 12.06
N PRO A 65 7.56 -4.04 11.50
CA PRO A 65 8.50 -4.81 10.70
C PRO A 65 9.21 -5.87 11.54
N ASP A 66 9.80 -6.86 10.87
CA ASP A 66 10.66 -7.85 11.50
C ASP A 66 11.80 -7.16 12.29
N PRO A 67 11.88 -7.36 13.62
CA PRO A 67 12.91 -6.73 14.45
C PRO A 67 14.33 -7.18 14.10
N GLU A 68 14.50 -8.32 13.42
CA GLU A 68 15.81 -8.82 12.99
C GLU A 68 16.41 -8.00 11.83
N LEU A 69 15.59 -7.21 11.13
CA LEU A 69 16.01 -6.40 9.98
C LEU A 69 16.52 -5.00 10.35
N GLY A 70 16.47 -4.62 11.63
CA GLY A 70 17.13 -3.42 12.14
C GLY A 70 16.48 -2.08 11.77
N TRP A 71 15.20 -2.09 11.37
CA TRP A 71 14.43 -0.86 11.11
C TRP A 71 14.23 -0.04 12.38
N ARG A 72 14.42 1.27 12.29
CA ARG A 72 14.04 2.21 13.35
C ARG A 72 12.53 2.37 13.40
N GLU A 73 12.02 2.68 14.58
CA GLU A 73 10.58 2.90 14.81
C GLU A 73 10.00 4.08 14.00
N ASP A 74 10.85 5.04 13.61
CA ASP A 74 10.48 6.23 12.83
C ASP A 74 10.73 6.10 11.32
N GLU A 75 11.23 4.97 10.84
CA GLU A 75 11.47 4.74 9.41
C GLU A 75 10.23 4.25 8.66
N LEU A 76 9.38 3.46 9.33
CA LEU A 76 8.27 2.77 8.70
C LEU A 76 6.98 2.94 9.52
N GLU A 77 6.14 3.88 9.10
CA GLU A 77 4.81 4.08 9.68
C GLU A 77 3.80 3.22 8.92
N THR A 78 2.98 2.45 9.64
CA THR A 78 1.99 1.56 9.02
C THR A 78 0.62 1.67 9.67
N ARG A 79 -0.42 1.39 8.87
CA ARG A 79 -1.81 1.22 9.31
C ARG A 79 -2.40 -0.04 8.68
N LEU A 80 -2.84 -0.94 9.52
CA LEU A 80 -3.44 -2.22 9.14
C LEU A 80 -4.95 -2.15 9.31
N MET A 81 -5.66 -2.42 8.24
CA MET A 81 -7.12 -2.37 8.19
C MET A 81 -7.68 -3.65 7.60
N THR A 82 -8.90 -4.01 7.97
CA THR A 82 -9.64 -5.10 7.33
C THR A 82 -11.05 -4.69 6.95
N THR A 83 -11.56 -5.34 5.92
CA THR A 83 -12.95 -5.19 5.48
C THR A 83 -13.44 -6.49 4.82
N PRO A 84 -14.75 -6.75 4.75
CA PRO A 84 -15.28 -7.80 3.88
C PRO A 84 -14.80 -7.64 2.44
N ASP A 85 -14.46 -8.77 1.82
CA ASP A 85 -14.03 -8.83 0.43
C ASP A 85 -15.25 -8.92 -0.52
N PRO A 86 -15.51 -7.88 -1.35
CA PRO A 86 -16.64 -7.88 -2.28
C PRO A 86 -16.50 -8.90 -3.41
N ASP A 87 -15.28 -9.28 -3.81
CA ASP A 87 -15.08 -10.21 -4.92
C ASP A 87 -15.15 -11.68 -4.47
N TYR A 88 -14.93 -11.95 -3.17
CA TYR A 88 -14.93 -13.29 -2.60
C TYR A 88 -15.83 -13.36 -1.36
N PRO A 89 -17.08 -13.84 -1.50
CA PRO A 89 -18.01 -13.92 -0.38
C PRO A 89 -17.42 -14.69 0.81
N ARG A 90 -17.55 -14.12 2.01
CA ARG A 90 -17.01 -14.63 3.29
C ARG A 90 -15.49 -14.56 3.44
N SER A 91 -14.79 -13.90 2.52
CA SER A 91 -13.37 -13.62 2.67
C SER A 91 -13.16 -12.25 3.30
N THR A 92 -12.00 -12.09 3.93
CA THR A 92 -11.53 -10.82 4.47
C THR A 92 -10.50 -10.22 3.50
N PHE A 93 -10.62 -8.93 3.23
CA PHE A 93 -9.58 -8.16 2.57
C PHE A 93 -8.77 -7.38 3.61
N VAL A 94 -7.46 -7.62 3.66
CA VAL A 94 -6.52 -6.95 4.54
C VAL A 94 -5.78 -5.86 3.77
N PHE A 95 -5.82 -4.64 4.26
CA PHE A 95 -5.14 -3.50 3.68
C PHE A 95 -4.09 -2.97 4.65
N CYS A 96 -2.82 -3.07 4.28
CA CYS A 96 -1.72 -2.45 5.00
C CYS A 96 -1.24 -1.25 4.19
N GLN A 97 -1.41 -0.06 4.75
CA GLN A 97 -0.89 1.16 4.17
C GLN A 97 0.36 1.59 4.94
N ALA A 98 1.43 1.95 4.24
CA ALA A 98 2.75 2.19 4.80
C ALA A 98 3.42 3.44 4.23
N VAL A 99 4.10 4.19 5.08
CA VAL A 99 4.98 5.29 4.68
C VAL A 99 6.40 4.96 5.10
N LEU A 100 7.30 4.98 4.13
CA LEU A 100 8.73 4.81 4.34
C LEU A 100 9.38 6.19 4.36
N TYR A 101 9.81 6.66 5.53
CA TYR A 101 10.50 7.92 5.67
C TYR A 101 11.99 7.76 5.34
N ASP A 102 12.46 8.52 4.36
CA ASP A 102 13.88 8.61 4.06
C ASP A 102 14.55 9.53 5.08
N HIS A 103 15.07 8.94 6.15
CA HIS A 103 16.02 9.65 7.01
C HIS A 103 17.37 9.76 6.28
N GLU A 104 18.05 10.90 6.44
CA GLU A 104 19.47 10.97 6.11
C GLU A 104 20.16 9.81 6.82
N PRO A 105 21.03 9.04 6.13
CA PRO A 105 21.74 7.96 6.79
C PRO A 105 22.61 8.59 7.89
N ASP A 106 22.16 8.50 9.12
CA ASP A 106 23.08 8.48 10.26
C ASP A 106 24.06 7.35 9.94
N ASP A 107 25.35 7.52 10.21
CA ASP A 107 26.42 6.54 9.95
C ASP A 107 26.20 5.18 10.67
N SER A 108 25.02 4.96 11.26
CA SER A 108 24.55 3.77 11.94
C SER A 108 23.43 3.03 11.17
N VAL A 109 23.85 1.94 10.50
CA VAL A 109 23.18 0.60 10.49
C VAL A 109 21.97 0.34 9.57
N TYR A 110 21.83 0.97 8.39
CA TYR A 110 21.01 0.36 7.32
C TYR A 110 21.89 -0.14 6.15
N VAL A 111 21.83 -1.45 5.88
CA VAL A 111 22.50 -2.10 4.74
C VAL A 111 21.42 -2.69 3.85
N ALA A 112 21.24 -2.12 2.66
CA ALA A 112 20.24 -2.60 1.70
C ALA A 112 20.48 -4.07 1.35
N GLN A 113 19.46 -4.92 1.55
CA GLN A 113 19.50 -6.35 1.24
C GLN A 113 19.14 -6.60 -0.23
N HIS A 114 18.17 -5.86 -0.77
CA HIS A 114 17.67 -6.04 -2.14
C HIS A 114 18.02 -4.87 -3.08
N GLY A 115 18.91 -3.97 -2.64
CA GLY A 115 19.36 -2.82 -3.44
C GLY A 115 18.35 -1.68 -3.57
N ASN A 116 17.16 -1.78 -2.96
CA ASN A 116 16.17 -0.71 -2.86
C ASN A 116 15.44 -0.79 -1.51
N ARG A 117 15.43 0.32 -0.75
CA ARG A 117 14.75 0.43 0.56
C ARG A 117 13.26 0.11 0.51
N ALA A 118 12.56 0.52 -0.55
CA ALA A 118 11.14 0.22 -0.70
C ALA A 118 10.90 -1.30 -0.77
N THR A 119 11.83 -2.05 -1.35
CA THR A 119 11.75 -3.52 -1.37
C THR A 119 11.99 -4.11 -0.01
N ASP A 120 13.08 -3.74 0.63
CA ASP A 120 13.41 -4.21 1.97
C ASP A 120 12.28 -3.90 2.97
N ALA A 121 11.65 -2.72 2.87
CA ALA A 121 10.53 -2.33 3.73
C ALA A 121 9.29 -3.21 3.49
N THR A 122 8.94 -3.48 2.23
CA THR A 122 7.84 -4.39 1.94
C THR A 122 8.12 -5.82 2.41
N GLU A 123 9.36 -6.30 2.27
CA GLU A 123 9.76 -7.65 2.71
C GLU A 123 9.77 -7.77 4.23
N ALA A 124 10.17 -6.71 4.94
CA ALA A 124 10.13 -6.64 6.39
C ALA A 124 8.73 -6.72 7.00
N LEU A 125 7.69 -6.34 6.24
CA LEU A 125 6.30 -6.36 6.68
C LEU A 125 5.60 -7.70 6.41
N LEU A 126 6.12 -8.53 5.49
CA LEU A 126 5.43 -9.76 5.08
C LEU A 126 5.20 -10.74 6.24
N PRO A 127 6.18 -11.03 7.12
CA PRO A 127 5.98 -11.99 8.20
C PRO A 127 4.89 -11.56 9.19
N ALA A 128 4.89 -10.27 9.57
CA ALA A 128 3.88 -9.73 10.46
C ALA A 128 2.49 -9.72 9.80
N PHE A 129 2.42 -9.42 8.50
CA PHE A 129 1.19 -9.47 7.74
C PHE A 129 0.63 -10.90 7.67
N GLU A 130 1.46 -11.88 7.34
CA GLU A 130 1.08 -13.30 7.30
C GLU A 130 0.59 -13.79 8.68
N ALA A 131 1.30 -13.44 9.75
CA ALA A 131 0.88 -13.77 11.12
C ALA A 131 -0.47 -13.12 11.49
N PHE A 132 -0.79 -11.94 10.95
CA PHE A 132 -2.11 -11.33 11.09
C PHE A 132 -3.18 -12.09 10.30
N VAL A 133 -2.89 -12.44 9.04
CA VAL A 133 -3.77 -13.22 8.18
C VAL A 133 -4.16 -14.55 8.79
N GLU A 134 -3.22 -15.26 9.43
CA GLU A 134 -3.48 -16.54 10.10
C GLU A 134 -4.50 -16.46 11.25
N ARG A 135 -4.68 -15.25 11.83
CA ARG A 135 -5.66 -14.99 12.91
C ARG A 135 -7.03 -14.59 12.38
N CYS A 136 -7.15 -14.27 11.10
CA CYS A 136 -8.43 -13.92 10.49
C CYS A 136 -9.27 -15.18 10.25
N ASP A 137 -10.58 -15.03 10.43
CA ASP A 137 -11.51 -16.11 10.10
C ASP A 137 -11.73 -16.19 8.58
N GLY A 138 -11.47 -17.37 8.01
CA GLY A 138 -11.76 -17.68 6.62
C GLY A 138 -10.65 -17.28 5.63
N PRO A 139 -10.94 -17.32 4.31
CA PRO A 139 -9.95 -16.96 3.30
C PRO A 139 -9.62 -15.47 3.36
N VAL A 140 -8.35 -15.14 3.13
CA VAL A 140 -7.87 -13.77 3.17
C VAL A 140 -7.17 -13.41 1.87
N ARG A 141 -7.43 -12.21 1.37
CA ARG A 141 -6.59 -11.55 0.36
C ARG A 141 -6.14 -10.22 0.93
N GLY A 142 -5.16 -9.59 0.33
CA GLY A 142 -4.79 -8.27 0.79
C GLY A 142 -3.70 -7.60 -0.01
N VAL A 143 -3.31 -6.42 0.44
CA VAL A 143 -2.27 -5.63 -0.21
C VAL A 143 -1.50 -4.83 0.84
N ILE A 144 -0.18 -4.75 0.65
CA ILE A 144 0.66 -3.74 1.27
C ILE A 144 0.89 -2.66 0.22
N LEU A 145 0.47 -1.44 0.52
CA LEU A 145 0.74 -0.24 -0.27
C LEU A 145 1.76 0.58 0.51
N LEU A 146 2.87 0.93 -0.14
CA LEU A 146 3.95 1.71 0.44
C LEU A 146 4.16 2.98 -0.39
N MET A 147 4.36 4.12 0.29
CA MET A 147 4.76 5.38 -0.32
C MET A 147 5.99 5.95 0.40
N GLN A 148 6.90 6.56 -0.35
CA GLN A 148 7.96 7.42 0.17
C GLN A 148 7.55 8.90 0.01
N PRO A 149 7.96 9.82 0.92
CA PRO A 149 7.65 11.26 0.82
C PRO A 149 8.07 11.92 -0.50
N ASN A 150 9.12 11.40 -1.14
CA ASN A 150 9.57 11.83 -2.47
C ASN A 150 8.56 11.55 -3.60
N GLY A 151 7.53 10.73 -3.34
CA GLY A 151 6.52 10.34 -4.32
C GLY A 151 6.78 9.01 -5.02
N ASP A 152 7.74 8.20 -4.54
CA ASP A 152 7.93 6.81 -4.97
C ASP A 152 6.96 5.88 -4.24
N TRP A 153 6.43 4.87 -4.96
CA TRP A 153 5.36 4.01 -4.45
C TRP A 153 5.65 2.57 -4.81
N LYS A 154 5.39 1.66 -3.87
CA LYS A 154 5.46 0.23 -4.10
C LYS A 154 4.16 -0.45 -3.64
N SER A 155 3.75 -1.51 -4.32
CA SER A 155 2.65 -2.34 -3.84
C SER A 155 2.93 -3.83 -4.04
N VAL A 156 2.57 -4.62 -3.03
CA VAL A 156 2.60 -6.08 -3.09
C VAL A 156 1.24 -6.65 -2.68
N TYR A 157 0.75 -7.60 -3.47
CA TYR A 157 -0.57 -8.18 -3.30
C TYR A 157 -0.47 -9.62 -2.79
N PHE A 158 -1.34 -9.99 -1.86
CA PHE A 158 -1.46 -11.33 -1.31
C PHE A 158 -2.75 -11.99 -1.83
N ASP A 159 -2.64 -13.10 -2.56
CA ASP A 159 -3.79 -13.81 -3.14
C ASP A 159 -4.44 -14.84 -2.19
N GLY A 160 -3.98 -14.91 -0.94
CA GLY A 160 -4.34 -15.94 0.02
C GLY A 160 -3.33 -17.07 0.15
N LYS A 161 -2.34 -17.13 -0.74
CA LYS A 161 -1.28 -18.15 -0.74
C LYS A 161 0.09 -17.62 -1.12
N ARG A 162 0.15 -16.59 -1.96
CA ARG A 162 1.37 -16.09 -2.61
C ARG A 162 1.38 -14.57 -2.60
N TRP A 163 2.58 -14.04 -2.47
CA TRP A 163 2.89 -12.65 -2.74
C TRP A 163 3.11 -12.43 -4.23
N ILE A 164 2.45 -11.41 -4.76
CA ILE A 164 2.53 -10.98 -6.15
C ILE A 164 3.03 -9.54 -6.13
N ASN A 165 4.26 -9.35 -6.59
CA ASN A 165 4.77 -8.00 -6.83
C ASN A 165 3.93 -7.34 -7.91
N VAL A 166 3.35 -6.20 -7.56
CA VAL A 166 2.59 -5.42 -8.51
C VAL A 166 3.40 -4.21 -8.91
N VAL A 167 4.11 -4.38 -10.02
CA VAL A 167 4.76 -3.27 -10.72
C VAL A 167 3.70 -2.61 -11.58
N TYR A 168 3.15 -1.48 -11.13
CA TYR A 168 2.79 -0.44 -12.08
C TYR A 168 4.11 0.13 -12.58
N LEU A 169 4.30 0.31 -13.89
CA LEU A 169 5.54 0.89 -14.40
C LEU A 169 5.71 2.28 -13.77
N GLU A 170 6.55 2.35 -12.73
CA GLU A 170 6.99 3.53 -11.94
C GLU A 170 7.68 4.62 -12.79
N TRP A 171 7.64 4.50 -14.11
CA TRP A 171 8.26 5.41 -15.07
C TRP A 171 7.24 6.16 -15.91
N GLN A 172 5.95 6.01 -15.58
CA GLN A 172 4.92 6.63 -16.36
C GLN A 172 4.62 8.06 -15.92
N THR A 173 5.35 9.02 -16.49
CA THR A 173 4.99 10.45 -16.41
C THR A 173 3.60 10.69 -17.02
N PRO A 174 2.90 11.79 -16.72
CA PRO A 174 1.60 12.12 -17.35
C PRO A 174 1.63 11.95 -18.87
N ALA A 175 2.72 12.38 -19.52
CA ALA A 175 2.95 12.24 -20.94
C ALA A 175 2.95 10.78 -21.43
N THR A 176 3.52 9.85 -20.66
CA THR A 176 3.53 8.41 -21.02
C THR A 176 2.20 7.68 -20.74
N LEU A 177 1.30 8.33 -20.00
CA LEU A 177 -0.08 7.89 -19.75
C LEU A 177 -1.08 8.53 -20.73
N GLY A 178 -0.60 9.36 -21.65
CA GLY A 178 -1.44 10.08 -22.62
C GLY A 178 -2.14 11.32 -22.07
N TYR A 179 -1.69 11.83 -20.91
CA TYR A 179 -2.15 13.09 -20.34
C TYR A 179 -1.16 14.21 -20.71
N GLU A 180 -1.63 15.18 -21.50
CA GLU A 180 -0.94 16.46 -21.77
C GLU A 180 -1.26 17.50 -20.70
#